data_AF-A0A157QCM9-F1
#
_entry.id   AF-A0A157QCM9-F1
#
_cell.length_a   1.000
_cell.length_b   1.000
_cell.length_c   1.000
_cell.angle_alpha   90.00
_cell.angle_beta   90.00
_cell.angle_gamma   90.00
#
_symmetry.space_group_name_H-M   'P 1'
#
loop_
_entity.id
_entity.type
_entity.pdbx_description
1 polymer ?
#
loop_
_entity_poly.entity_id
_entity_poly.type
_entity_poly.pdbx_seq_one_letter_code
_entity_poly.pdbx_strand_id
1 'polypeptide(L)' 'MLQALACTATINAKHFRHAGGPVTCHGPEARNIRDIDEAVSLASMKRVTVAMAQLMVDWCGVEPATH' A
#
# COMPACT_ATOMS: atom_id res chain seq x y z
N MET A 1 -1.47 -4.29 -12.79
CA MET A 1 -0.87 -3.06 -13.34
C MET A 1 -0.86 -2.01 -12.24
N LEU A 2 0.32 -1.58 -11.78
CA LEU A 2 0.42 -0.48 -10.81
C LEU A 2 0.00 0.81 -11.54
N GLN A 3 -1.14 1.39 -11.18
CA GLN A 3 -1.60 2.62 -11.84
C GLN A 3 -0.82 3.81 -11.33
N ALA A 4 -0.19 4.56 -12.24
CA ALA A 4 0.36 5.89 -11.95
C ALA A 4 -0.78 6.90 -11.98
N LEU A 5 -1.59 6.95 -10.92
CA LEU A 5 -2.62 7.97 -10.76
C LEU A 5 -2.02 9.20 -10.09
N ALA A 6 -2.05 10.34 -10.76
CA ALA A 6 -1.76 11.61 -10.11
C ALA A 6 -2.86 11.92 -9.10
N CYS A 7 -2.48 12.17 -7.84
CA CYS A 7 -3.40 12.50 -6.76
C CYS A 7 -3.07 13.89 -6.22
N THR A 8 -4.10 14.71 -5.99
CA THR A 8 -3.95 16.05 -5.39
C THR A 8 -3.81 16.00 -3.86
N ALA A 9 -4.13 14.86 -3.23
CA ALA A 9 -3.85 14.64 -1.82
C ALA A 9 -2.35 14.46 -1.58
N THR A 10 -1.86 15.03 -0.48
CA THR A 10 -0.47 14.85 -0.07
C THR A 10 -0.26 13.45 0.53
N ILE A 11 0.92 12.87 0.29
CA ILE A 11 1.32 11.58 0.86
C ILE A 11 2.67 11.71 1.55
N ASN A 12 2.87 10.98 2.64
CA ASN A 12 4.14 11.00 3.39
C ASN A 12 5.30 10.38 2.60
N ALA A 13 5.01 9.60 1.55
CA ALA A 13 6.02 9.01 0.67
C ALA A 13 7.00 10.05 0.09
N LYS A 14 6.57 11.31 -0.09
CA LYS A 14 7.47 12.38 -0.57
C LYS A 14 8.71 12.53 0.34
N HIS A 15 8.53 12.45 1.65
CA HIS A 15 9.63 12.66 2.61
C HIS A 15 10.67 11.53 2.53
N PHE A 16 10.22 10.28 2.41
CA PHE A 16 11.10 9.12 2.24
C PHE A 16 11.84 9.14 0.90
N ARG A 17 11.15 9.58 -0.17
CA ARG A 17 11.79 9.78 -1.48
C ARG A 17 12.87 10.86 -1.42
N HIS A 18 12.61 11.98 -0.73
CA HIS A 18 13.62 13.03 -0.54
C HIS A 18 14.80 12.57 0.32
N ALA A 19 14.59 11.63 1.25
CA ALA A 19 15.65 10.99 2.03
C ALA A 19 16.43 9.91 1.25
N GLY A 20 16.12 9.68 -0.04
CA GLY A 20 16.86 8.78 -0.92
C GLY A 20 16.41 7.31 -0.88
N GLY A 21 15.41 6.96 -0.08
CA GLY A 21 14.88 5.60 -0.01
C GLY A 21 13.84 5.32 -1.11
N PRO A 22 13.79 4.08 -1.65
CA PRO A 22 12.65 3.67 -2.48
C PRO A 22 11.39 3.64 -1.61
N VAL A 23 10.29 4.19 -2.14
CA VAL A 23 9.02 4.28 -1.41
C VAL A 23 7.84 4.20 -2.36
N THR A 24 6.78 3.56 -1.90
CA THR A 24 5.49 3.45 -2.59
C THR A 24 4.35 3.86 -1.65
N CYS A 25 3.26 4.36 -2.22
CA CYS A 25 2.00 4.58 -1.51
C CYS A 25 0.93 3.76 -2.22
N HIS A 26 0.60 2.61 -1.65
CA HIS A 26 -0.30 1.62 -2.24
C HIS A 26 -1.32 1.18 -1.20
N GLY A 27 -2.59 1.19 -1.58
CA GLY A 27 -3.72 0.90 -0.70
C GLY A 27 -4.90 0.27 -1.43
N PRO A 28 -5.94 -0.13 -0.69
CA PRO A 28 -7.14 -0.75 -1.24
C PRO A 28 -7.99 0.25 -2.04
N GLU A 29 -8.91 -0.29 -2.84
CA GLU A 29 -10.02 0.48 -3.42
C GLU A 29 -10.91 1.04 -2.30
N ALA A 30 -10.96 2.36 -2.18
CA ALA A 30 -11.77 3.11 -1.25
C ALA A 30 -12.57 4.20 -1.97
N ARG A 31 -13.67 4.64 -1.35
CA ARG A 31 -14.53 5.73 -1.83
C ARG A 31 -14.84 6.72 -0.72
N ASN A 32 -15.17 7.96 -1.11
CA ASN A 32 -15.62 9.02 -0.19
C ASN A 32 -14.62 9.30 0.95
N ILE A 33 -13.31 9.30 0.65
CA ILE A 33 -12.26 9.56 1.64
C ILE A 33 -12.44 10.99 2.20
N ARG A 34 -12.72 11.10 3.51
CA ARG A 34 -13.10 12.34 4.21
C ARG A 34 -14.49 12.89 3.87
N ASP A 35 -15.43 12.05 3.46
CA ASP A 35 -16.82 12.44 3.17
C ASP A 35 -17.83 11.44 3.78
N ILE A 36 -19.12 11.72 3.65
CA ILE A 36 -20.20 10.84 4.14
C ILE A 36 -20.17 9.50 3.38
N ASP A 37 -20.51 8.43 4.09
CA ASP A 37 -20.46 7.04 3.60
C ASP A 37 -19.06 6.62 3.13
N GLU A 38 -18.00 7.13 3.77
CA GLU A 38 -16.63 6.63 3.57
C GLU A 38 -16.58 5.11 3.74
N ALA A 39 -16.05 4.42 2.72
CA ALA A 39 -16.03 2.97 2.70
C ALA A 39 -14.87 2.41 1.89
N VAL A 40 -14.56 1.14 2.15
CA VAL A 40 -13.48 0.39 1.53
C VAL A 40 -13.95 -0.99 1.06
N SER A 41 -13.39 -1.47 -0.04
CA SER A 41 -13.65 -2.82 -0.56
C SER A 41 -12.91 -3.88 0.27
N LEU A 42 -13.63 -4.76 0.96
CA LEU A 42 -13.04 -5.87 1.71
C LEU A 42 -12.28 -6.86 0.81
N ALA A 43 -12.76 -7.07 -0.41
CA ALA A 43 -12.06 -7.89 -1.39
C ALA A 43 -10.73 -7.26 -1.80
N SER A 44 -10.72 -5.93 -2.04
CA SER A 44 -9.49 -5.21 -2.35
C SER A 44 -8.52 -5.18 -1.17
N MET A 45 -9.01 -5.03 0.05
CA MET A 45 -8.19 -5.11 1.27
C MET A 45 -7.42 -6.42 1.33
N LYS A 46 -8.11 -7.56 1.17
CA LYS A 46 -7.47 -8.88 1.17
C LYS A 46 -6.38 -8.99 0.10
N ARG A 47 -6.63 -8.48 -1.12
CA ARG A 47 -5.63 -8.47 -2.20
C ARG A 47 -4.40 -7.63 -1.84
N VAL A 48 -4.60 -6.43 -1.30
CA VAL A 48 -3.50 -5.54 -0.89
C VAL A 48 -2.70 -6.14 0.27
N THR A 49 -3.36 -6.81 1.22
CA THR A 49 -2.67 -7.53 2.30
C THR A 49 -1.76 -8.62 1.74
N VAL A 50 -2.25 -9.44 0.80
CA VAL A 50 -1.43 -10.48 0.16
C VAL A 50 -0.26 -9.85 -0.60
N ALA A 51 -0.49 -8.79 -1.35
CA ALA A 51 0.57 -8.09 -2.09
C ALA A 51 1.63 -7.50 -1.15
N MET A 52 1.23 -6.91 -0.02
CA MET A 52 2.15 -6.38 0.99
C MET A 52 2.96 -7.50 1.65
N ALA A 53 2.31 -8.60 2.02
CA ALA A 53 2.99 -9.76 2.61
C ALA A 53 4.01 -10.35 1.62
N GLN A 54 3.62 -10.52 0.35
CA GLN A 54 4.52 -11.02 -0.68
C GLN A 54 5.70 -10.06 -0.92
N LEU A 55 5.46 -8.75 -0.95
CA LEU A 55 6.52 -7.74 -1.06
C LEU A 55 7.53 -7.88 0.07
N MET A 56 7.07 -8.08 1.31
CA MET A 56 7.96 -8.27 2.46
C MET A 56 8.79 -9.55 2.32
N VAL A 57 8.18 -10.66 1.89
CA VAL A 57 8.87 -11.93 1.62
C VAL A 57 9.95 -11.74 0.56
N ASP A 58 9.61 -11.13 -0.58
CA ASP A 58 10.51 -10.98 -1.71
C ASP A 58 11.64 -9.98 -1.43
N TRP A 59 11.35 -8.92 -0.68
CA TRP A 59 12.30 -7.83 -0.42
C TRP A 59 13.23 -8.12 0.75
N CYS A 60 12.70 -8.65 1.85
CA CYS A 60 13.44 -8.86 3.10
C CYS A 60 13.94 -10.30 3.25
N GLY A 61 13.29 -11.26 2.59
CA GLY A 61 13.42 -12.68 2.91
C GLY A 61 12.59 -13.07 4.14
N VAL A 62 12.48 -14.38 4.38
CA VAL A 62 11.82 -14.96 5.55
C VAL A 62 12.62 -16.15 6.07
N GLU A 63 12.54 -16.38 7.38
CA GLU A 63 13.09 -17.57 8.02
C GLU A 63 12.04 -18.70 8.07
N PRO A 64 12.45 -19.98 8.10
CA PRO A 64 11.53 -21.09 8.29
C PRO A 64 10.73 -20.96 9.59
N ALA A 65 9.45 -21.29 9.54
CA ALA A 65 8.64 -21.35 10.74
C ALA A 65 9.15 -22.47 11.66
N THR A 66 9.59 -22.13 12.86
CA THR A 66 9.84 -23.09 13.94
C THR A 66 8.53 -23.49 14.59
N HIS A 67 8.26 -24.79 14.62
CA HIS A 67 7.17 -25.39 15.39
C HIS A 67 7.50 -25.43 16.89
#